data_AF-A0A0M2U1W7-F1
#
_entry.id   AF-A0A0M2U1W7-F1
#
_cell.length_a   1.000
_cell.length_b   1.000
_cell.length_c   1.000
_cell.angle_alpha   90.00
_cell.angle_beta   90.00
_cell.angle_gamma   90.00
#
_symmetry.space_group_name_H-M   'P 1'
#
loop_
_entity.id
_entity.type
_entity.pdbx_description
1 polymer ?
#
loop_
_entity_poly.entity_id
_entity_poly.type
_entity_poly.pdbx_seq_one_letter_code
_entity_poly.pdbx_strand_id
1 'polypeptide(L)'
;MKKAAVLLAFLIIITAIAGCNTGNQLSKTDVPGDLALSPITGGESEKNPSTSDMPKKQYTAAWNAIGDLSNTPNYVSPSLRVKLKQDLPGISAEPKWAAYPSYEALVNNVPFSLMVPGNLPLDLVFKQIQYRKSTNEVMAVYAGEQRELGFLQKPKNAEPGDSVNPETPEATKIQGIPASVHQAENELLVTWESGEAGYELQGTGITLAGMVMFGDSLLPLAPALAETRPTLDEGTELPFKQIITTWNVEKFRPQAKTALLFTGKKSFQSFARANRLPLENLASVKEDALFIGVFAGEKGSGGYGIAVKTIRESNRQWTVSIEETAPPPDAVTLAVITHPAQFVAVEVPKGHEPSSVLFIGATGEAWANLPVGK
;
A
#
# COMPACT_ATOMS: atom_id res chain seq x y z
N MET A 1 -31.95 -29.11 56.00
CA MET A 1 -30.92 -29.69 55.09
C MET A 1 -31.40 -29.71 53.63
N LYS A 2 -31.56 -28.56 52.95
CA LYS A 2 -31.89 -28.48 51.49
C LYS A 2 -31.44 -27.15 50.83
N LYS A 3 -30.23 -26.63 51.13
CA LYS A 3 -29.67 -25.39 50.52
C LYS A 3 -28.16 -25.42 50.22
N ALA A 4 -27.55 -26.60 50.12
CA ALA A 4 -26.09 -26.75 49.89
C ALA A 4 -25.72 -27.39 48.53
N ALA A 5 -26.70 -27.78 47.70
CA ALA A 5 -26.47 -28.59 46.50
C ALA A 5 -26.43 -27.81 45.17
N VAL A 6 -26.62 -26.48 45.19
CA VAL A 6 -26.68 -25.65 43.95
C VAL A 6 -25.33 -24.98 43.65
N LEU A 7 -24.45 -24.81 44.64
CA LEU A 7 -23.16 -24.13 44.46
C LEU A 7 -22.07 -25.00 43.81
N LEU A 8 -22.26 -26.33 43.73
CA LEU A 8 -21.26 -27.26 43.19
C LEU A 8 -21.39 -27.52 41.68
N ALA A 9 -22.47 -27.04 41.03
CA ALA A 9 -22.73 -27.24 39.61
C ALA A 9 -22.09 -26.16 38.70
N PHE A 10 -21.52 -25.09 39.27
CA PHE A 10 -20.96 -23.96 38.52
C PHE A 10 -19.42 -23.92 38.48
N LEU A 11 -18.73 -24.89 39.10
CA LEU A 11 -17.26 -24.93 39.20
C LEU A 11 -16.61 -26.13 38.48
N ILE A 12 -17.33 -26.79 37.56
CA ILE A 12 -16.81 -27.90 36.75
C ILE A 12 -17.14 -27.68 35.26
N ILE A 13 -16.78 -26.50 34.72
CA ILE A 13 -16.70 -26.23 33.28
C ILE A 13 -15.41 -25.44 32.95
N ILE A 14 -14.28 -25.79 33.58
CA ILE A 14 -12.94 -25.29 33.21
C ILE A 14 -11.89 -26.41 33.33
N THR A 15 -12.05 -27.50 32.58
CA THR A 15 -10.97 -28.45 32.22
C THR A 15 -11.46 -29.47 31.18
N ALA A 16 -11.25 -29.19 29.88
CA ALA A 16 -11.08 -30.20 28.80
C ALA A 16 -11.06 -29.56 27.39
N ILE A 17 -10.08 -28.71 27.08
CA ILE A 17 -9.65 -28.51 25.68
C ILE A 17 -8.12 -28.56 25.65
N ALA A 18 -7.61 -29.78 25.51
CA ALA A 18 -6.21 -30.06 25.22
C ALA A 18 -6.16 -31.11 24.10
N GLY A 19 -5.35 -30.85 23.07
CA GLY A 19 -4.98 -31.86 22.07
C GLY A 19 -5.89 -31.99 20.84
N CYS A 20 -5.74 -31.07 19.89
CA CYS A 20 -5.53 -31.42 18.47
C CYS A 20 -5.11 -30.18 17.68
N ASN A 21 -3.80 -29.90 17.65
CA ASN A 21 -3.23 -28.82 16.84
C ASN A 21 -2.64 -29.39 15.55
N THR A 22 -3.49 -29.74 14.59
CA THR A 22 -3.09 -30.01 13.21
C THR A 22 -3.06 -28.69 12.46
N GLY A 23 -1.86 -28.22 12.11
CA GLY A 23 -1.68 -26.95 11.41
C GLY A 23 -2.27 -26.97 9.99
N ASN A 24 -3.50 -26.50 9.85
CA ASN A 24 -4.06 -26.15 8.54
C ASN A 24 -3.52 -24.78 8.13
N GLN A 25 -2.60 -24.76 7.15
CA GLN A 25 -2.52 -23.59 6.27
C GLN A 25 -3.79 -23.55 5.42
N LEU A 26 -4.42 -22.38 5.32
CA LEU A 26 -5.51 -22.15 4.39
C LEU A 26 -4.99 -22.35 2.96
N SER A 27 -5.49 -23.37 2.26
CA SER A 27 -5.28 -23.49 0.82
C SER A 27 -5.97 -22.33 0.10
N LYS A 28 -5.45 -21.94 -1.08
CA LYS A 28 -6.02 -20.87 -1.93
C LYS A 28 -7.49 -21.10 -2.37
N THR A 29 -8.08 -22.24 -2.03
CA THR A 29 -9.44 -22.68 -2.43
C THR A 29 -10.57 -22.10 -1.60
N ASP A 30 -10.29 -21.62 -0.37
CA ASP A 30 -11.35 -21.27 0.60
C ASP A 30 -11.68 -19.76 0.60
N VAL A 31 -11.10 -19.02 -0.34
CA VAL A 31 -11.24 -17.57 -0.51
C VAL A 31 -12.32 -17.27 -1.55
N PRO A 32 -13.34 -16.43 -1.26
CA PRO A 32 -14.30 -15.97 -2.26
C PRO A 32 -13.57 -15.29 -3.43
N GLY A 33 -13.98 -15.58 -4.68
CA GLY A 33 -13.26 -15.17 -5.89
C GLY A 33 -13.04 -13.66 -6.05
N ASP A 34 -13.84 -12.84 -5.37
CA ASP A 34 -13.83 -11.38 -5.45
C ASP A 34 -12.92 -10.72 -4.39
N LEU A 35 -12.15 -11.50 -3.61
CA LEU A 35 -11.35 -10.97 -2.50
C LEU A 35 -9.96 -10.50 -2.94
N ALA A 36 -9.70 -9.20 -2.83
CA ALA A 36 -8.33 -8.68 -2.89
C ALA A 36 -7.61 -8.89 -1.55
N LEU A 37 -6.43 -9.52 -1.62
CA LEU A 37 -5.58 -9.89 -0.49
C LEU A 37 -4.17 -9.31 -0.70
N SER A 38 -3.64 -8.59 0.30
CA SER A 38 -2.21 -8.25 0.35
C SER A 38 -1.64 -8.46 1.76
N PRO A 39 -0.80 -9.49 1.97
CA PRO A 39 -0.02 -9.64 3.21
C PRO A 39 1.23 -8.76 3.15
N ILE A 40 1.53 -8.02 4.22
CA ILE A 40 2.79 -7.27 4.32
C ILE A 40 3.92 -8.22 4.70
N THR A 41 4.88 -8.46 3.81
CA THR A 41 6.11 -9.18 4.13
C THR A 41 7.19 -8.19 4.54
N GLY A 42 7.16 -7.75 5.80
CA GLY A 42 8.16 -6.86 6.40
C GLY A 42 8.02 -6.88 7.92
N GLY A 43 9.06 -7.35 8.62
CA GLY A 43 9.07 -7.56 10.07
C GLY A 43 9.40 -9.00 10.46
N GLU A 44 10.69 -9.31 10.58
CA GLU A 44 11.11 -10.50 11.31
C GLU A 44 10.76 -10.34 12.80
N SER A 45 10.24 -11.40 13.41
CA SER A 45 10.03 -11.47 14.85
C SER A 45 11.38 -11.45 15.57
N GLU A 46 11.73 -10.32 16.22
CA GLU A 46 12.93 -10.22 17.05
C GLU A 46 12.91 -11.26 18.18
N LYS A 47 13.69 -12.34 18.00
CA LYS A 47 14.07 -13.21 19.10
C LYS A 47 15.14 -12.52 19.93
N ASN A 48 14.76 -12.00 21.10
CA ASN A 48 15.68 -11.48 22.11
C ASN A 48 16.91 -12.41 22.31
N PRO A 49 18.14 -11.97 21.97
CA PRO A 49 19.34 -12.70 22.31
C PRO A 49 19.73 -12.44 23.76
N SER A 50 20.15 -13.50 24.46
CA SER A 50 20.66 -13.44 25.83
C SER A 50 21.85 -12.48 25.95
N THR A 51 21.78 -11.54 26.89
CA THR A 51 22.86 -10.58 27.15
C THR A 51 24.04 -11.21 27.90
N SER A 52 25.11 -11.56 27.18
CA SER A 52 26.48 -11.55 27.72
C SER A 52 27.48 -11.15 26.63
N ASP A 53 28.41 -10.27 27.00
CA ASP A 53 29.64 -9.91 26.29
C ASP A 53 29.55 -9.18 24.92
N MET A 54 29.54 -7.84 24.96
CA MET A 54 30.36 -6.98 24.07
C MET A 54 30.47 -5.51 24.59
N PRO A 55 31.49 -4.71 24.17
CA PRO A 55 31.84 -3.45 24.84
C PRO A 55 31.07 -2.20 24.37
N LYS A 56 30.58 -1.39 25.32
CA LYS A 56 29.69 -0.23 25.15
C LYS A 56 30.28 1.05 24.49
N LYS A 57 31.18 0.98 23.50
CA LYS A 57 31.90 2.19 22.99
C LYS A 57 31.71 2.61 21.53
N GLN A 58 30.80 2.00 20.76
CA GLN A 58 30.63 2.34 19.32
C GLN A 58 29.23 2.81 18.90
N TYR A 59 28.21 2.79 19.76
CA TYR A 59 26.82 3.13 19.34
C TYR A 59 26.45 4.62 19.37
N THR A 60 27.18 5.47 20.10
CA THR A 60 26.77 6.88 20.32
C THR A 60 27.02 7.81 19.13
N ALA A 61 27.79 7.36 18.11
CA ALA A 61 28.09 8.18 16.93
C ALA A 61 27.07 8.02 15.79
N ALA A 62 26.50 6.83 15.61
CA ALA A 62 25.58 6.54 14.51
C ALA A 62 24.16 7.08 14.76
N TRP A 63 23.70 7.06 16.01
CA TRP A 63 22.30 7.41 16.35
C TRP A 63 21.97 8.90 16.20
N ASN A 64 22.96 9.78 16.35
CA ASN A 64 22.76 11.23 16.22
C ASN A 64 22.75 11.73 14.75
N ALA A 65 22.95 10.84 13.77
CA ALA A 65 22.99 11.19 12.34
C ALA A 65 21.66 10.94 11.60
N ILE A 66 20.70 10.26 12.23
CA ILE A 66 19.43 9.82 11.60
C ILE A 66 18.27 10.79 11.89
N GLY A 67 18.40 11.64 12.92
CA GLY A 67 17.31 12.46 13.45
C GLY A 67 16.89 13.71 12.65
N ASP A 68 17.46 13.99 11.47
CA ASP A 68 17.29 15.28 10.77
C ASP A 68 17.03 15.13 9.24
N LEU A 69 16.45 14.02 8.80
CA LEU A 69 16.17 13.74 7.38
C LEU A 69 14.74 14.08 6.92
N SER A 70 13.87 14.59 7.80
CA SER A 70 12.48 14.92 7.46
C SER A 70 12.30 16.23 6.67
N ASN A 71 13.38 17.00 6.43
CA ASN A 71 13.33 18.32 5.78
C ASN A 71 14.25 18.48 4.56
N THR A 72 14.85 17.42 4.01
CA THR A 72 15.65 17.51 2.77
C THR A 72 14.80 17.17 1.53
N PRO A 73 14.42 18.13 0.66
CA PRO A 73 13.51 17.90 -0.47
C PRO A 73 14.15 17.17 -1.67
N ASN A 74 15.22 16.40 -1.44
CA ASN A 74 16.10 15.86 -2.49
C ASN A 74 16.86 14.60 -2.06
N TYR A 75 16.20 13.62 -1.43
CA TYR A 75 16.78 12.28 -1.25
C TYR A 75 16.36 11.32 -2.36
N VAL A 76 17.29 11.08 -3.29
CA VAL A 76 17.27 10.00 -4.28
C VAL A 76 18.60 9.28 -4.12
N SER A 77 18.61 7.95 -4.15
CA SER A 77 19.85 7.19 -3.97
C SER A 77 20.93 7.62 -4.99
N PRO A 78 22.21 7.68 -4.56
CA PRO A 78 23.30 8.03 -5.46
C PRO A 78 23.40 7.13 -6.69
N SER A 79 23.01 5.85 -6.60
CA SER A 79 22.96 4.89 -7.70
C SER A 79 22.01 5.34 -8.82
N LEU A 80 20.75 5.68 -8.50
CA LEU A 80 19.81 6.24 -9.48
C LEU A 80 20.35 7.53 -10.10
N ARG A 81 20.94 8.41 -9.29
CA ARG A 81 21.50 9.69 -9.76
C ARG A 81 22.71 9.56 -10.69
N VAL A 82 23.52 8.52 -10.53
CA VAL A 82 24.82 8.41 -11.22
C VAL A 82 24.68 7.81 -12.63
N LYS A 83 23.68 6.96 -12.90
CA LYS A 83 23.52 6.32 -14.22
C LYS A 83 22.66 7.10 -15.22
N LEU A 84 21.73 7.95 -14.77
CA LEU A 84 21.04 8.95 -15.61
C LEU A 84 21.91 10.20 -15.94
N LYS A 85 23.21 10.15 -15.62
CA LYS A 85 24.18 11.28 -15.71
C LYS A 85 25.28 11.10 -16.76
N GLN A 86 25.22 10.08 -17.62
CA GLN A 86 26.21 9.94 -18.69
C GLN A 86 25.91 10.88 -19.86
N ASP A 87 26.51 12.07 -19.82
CA ASP A 87 26.65 12.91 -21.01
C ASP A 87 28.00 13.67 -21.05
N LEU A 88 28.34 14.12 -22.26
CA LEU A 88 29.70 14.45 -22.71
C LEU A 88 30.30 15.74 -22.08
N PRO A 89 31.66 15.86 -22.02
CA PRO A 89 32.32 17.04 -21.48
C PRO A 89 32.30 18.21 -22.49
N GLY A 90 31.30 19.07 -22.39
CA GLY A 90 31.30 20.37 -23.06
C GLY A 90 29.89 20.94 -23.30
N ILE A 91 29.61 22.08 -22.66
CA ILE A 91 28.35 22.85 -22.73
C ILE A 91 27.19 22.26 -21.89
N SER A 92 26.44 23.21 -21.33
CA SER A 92 25.06 23.13 -20.82
C SER A 92 24.91 23.07 -19.30
N ALA A 93 24.13 24.01 -18.77
CA ALA A 93 23.74 24.02 -17.37
C ALA A 93 22.80 22.82 -17.11
N GLU A 94 22.96 22.15 -15.96
CA GLU A 94 22.16 20.95 -15.65
C GLU A 94 20.65 21.22 -15.87
N PRO A 95 19.96 20.42 -16.71
CA PRO A 95 18.55 20.64 -17.00
C PRO A 95 17.73 20.48 -15.72
N LYS A 96 17.11 21.59 -15.30
CA LYS A 96 16.40 21.69 -14.02
C LYS A 96 15.14 20.82 -14.03
N TRP A 97 15.16 19.80 -13.17
CA TRP A 97 13.95 19.08 -12.77
C TRP A 97 13.10 19.97 -11.84
N ALA A 98 11.81 20.09 -12.12
CA ALA A 98 10.82 20.62 -11.19
C ALA A 98 10.19 19.44 -10.44
N ALA A 99 10.21 19.49 -9.10
CA ALA A 99 9.58 18.47 -8.25
C ALA A 99 8.12 18.83 -7.95
N TYR A 100 7.26 17.82 -7.92
CA TYR A 100 5.83 17.94 -7.64
C TYR A 100 5.44 16.98 -6.50
N PRO A 101 4.48 17.37 -5.64
CA PRO A 101 4.07 16.55 -4.49
C PRO A 101 3.24 15.32 -4.87
N SER A 102 2.61 15.31 -6.06
CA SER A 102 1.81 14.20 -6.57
C SER A 102 1.77 14.18 -8.10
N TYR A 103 1.22 13.11 -8.68
CA TYR A 103 1.02 12.97 -10.12
C TYR A 103 0.05 14.00 -10.69
N GLU A 104 -0.90 14.48 -9.89
CA GLU A 104 -2.00 15.36 -10.30
C GLU A 104 -1.62 16.84 -10.20
N ALA A 105 -0.75 17.18 -9.24
CA ALA A 105 -0.01 18.44 -9.29
C ALA A 105 0.81 18.54 -10.60
N LEU A 106 1.26 17.41 -11.16
CA LEU A 106 2.00 17.35 -12.42
C LEU A 106 1.11 17.27 -13.67
N VAL A 107 -0.06 16.62 -13.63
CA VAL A 107 -0.88 16.36 -14.85
C VAL A 107 -1.26 17.64 -15.59
N ASN A 108 -1.50 18.73 -14.85
CA ASN A 108 -1.82 20.05 -15.42
C ASN A 108 -0.59 20.84 -15.95
N ASN A 109 0.62 20.27 -15.82
CA ASN A 109 1.89 20.89 -16.18
C ASN A 109 2.65 20.15 -17.30
N VAL A 110 2.15 19.00 -17.75
CA VAL A 110 2.74 18.18 -18.84
C VAL A 110 1.90 18.30 -20.12
N PRO A 111 2.52 18.37 -21.31
CA PRO A 111 1.80 18.46 -22.58
C PRO A 111 1.40 17.08 -23.16
N PHE A 112 1.37 16.02 -22.35
CA PHE A 112 1.13 14.65 -22.80
C PHE A 112 0.46 13.79 -21.72
N SER A 113 -0.13 12.67 -22.15
CA SER A 113 -0.76 11.66 -21.30
C SER A 113 0.23 11.04 -20.29
N LEU A 114 0.07 11.39 -19.02
CA LEU A 114 0.93 10.94 -17.92
C LEU A 114 0.57 9.51 -17.50
N MET A 115 1.54 8.60 -17.44
CA MET A 115 1.29 7.22 -17.02
C MET A 115 1.54 7.02 -15.52
N VAL A 116 0.62 6.32 -14.85
CA VAL A 116 0.61 6.08 -13.40
C VAL A 116 0.45 4.60 -13.13
N PRO A 117 1.22 3.99 -12.20
CA PRO A 117 1.07 2.57 -11.89
C PRO A 117 -0.24 2.33 -11.13
N GLY A 118 -1.10 1.48 -11.69
CA GLY A 118 -2.27 0.94 -11.00
C GLY A 118 -1.93 -0.12 -9.96
N ASN A 119 -0.68 -0.60 -9.91
CA ASN A 119 -0.20 -1.56 -8.92
C ASN A 119 1.29 -1.30 -8.58
N LEU A 120 1.64 -1.41 -7.30
CA LEU A 120 3.01 -1.26 -6.82
C LEU A 120 3.52 -2.58 -6.24
N PRO A 121 4.78 -3.00 -6.53
CA PRO A 121 5.42 -4.06 -5.77
C PRO A 121 5.49 -3.71 -4.28
N LEU A 122 5.11 -4.62 -3.38
CA LEU A 122 5.34 -4.45 -1.94
C LEU A 122 4.44 -3.35 -1.31
N ASP A 123 4.85 -2.62 -0.28
CA ASP A 123 6.16 -2.23 0.28
C ASP A 123 6.92 -1.08 -0.43
N LEU A 124 6.76 -0.90 -1.75
CA LEU A 124 7.17 0.34 -2.41
C LEU A 124 6.09 1.40 -2.22
N VAL A 125 6.48 2.55 -1.69
CA VAL A 125 5.58 3.70 -1.55
C VAL A 125 6.06 4.83 -2.45
N PHE A 126 5.13 5.57 -3.05
CA PHE A 126 5.45 6.78 -3.82
C PHE A 126 6.20 7.78 -2.92
N LYS A 127 7.30 8.33 -3.42
CA LYS A 127 8.12 9.32 -2.69
C LYS A 127 8.06 10.71 -3.32
N GLN A 128 8.20 10.78 -4.64
CA GLN A 128 8.21 12.04 -5.39
C GLN A 128 7.98 11.81 -6.87
N ILE A 129 7.56 12.87 -7.57
CA ILE A 129 7.62 12.94 -9.02
C ILE A 129 8.28 14.23 -9.47
N GLN A 130 9.01 14.16 -10.57
CA GLN A 130 9.79 15.25 -11.12
C GLN A 130 9.55 15.35 -12.63
N TYR A 131 9.54 16.57 -13.16
CA TYR A 131 9.36 16.84 -14.58
C TYR A 131 10.46 17.76 -15.11
N ARG A 132 11.00 17.40 -16.29
CA ARG A 132 12.06 18.11 -16.99
C ARG A 132 11.49 18.69 -18.28
N LYS A 133 11.03 19.94 -18.20
CA LYS A 133 10.37 20.65 -19.30
C LYS A 133 11.20 20.75 -20.60
N SER A 134 12.53 20.69 -20.53
CA SER A 134 13.41 20.80 -21.71
C SER A 134 13.37 19.57 -22.63
N THR A 135 13.01 18.40 -22.09
CA THR A 135 12.96 17.11 -22.81
C THR A 135 11.58 16.45 -22.71
N ASN A 136 10.63 17.12 -22.05
CA ASN A 136 9.31 16.59 -21.69
C ASN A 136 9.38 15.25 -20.93
N GLU A 137 10.44 15.00 -20.16
CA GLU A 137 10.61 13.76 -19.39
C GLU A 137 9.97 13.85 -18.00
N VAL A 138 9.34 12.77 -17.55
CA VAL A 138 8.79 12.64 -16.19
C VAL A 138 9.43 11.47 -15.46
N MET A 139 9.95 11.72 -14.26
CA MET A 139 10.57 10.73 -13.39
C MET A 139 9.80 10.62 -12.07
N ALA A 140 9.24 9.46 -11.76
CA ALA A 140 8.68 9.13 -10.46
C ALA A 140 9.63 8.21 -9.68
N VAL A 141 9.67 8.35 -8.35
CA VAL A 141 10.48 7.50 -7.47
C VAL A 141 9.58 6.86 -6.41
N TYR A 142 9.72 5.54 -6.27
CA TYR A 142 9.09 4.72 -5.25
C TYR A 142 10.18 4.05 -4.41
N ALA A 143 9.97 3.95 -3.10
CA ALA A 143 10.93 3.29 -2.20
C ALA A 143 10.23 2.62 -1.02
N GLY A 144 10.76 1.46 -0.64
CA GLY A 144 10.48 0.73 0.61
C GLY A 144 11.73 0.68 1.49
N GLU A 145 11.80 -0.25 2.45
CA GLU A 145 12.95 -0.38 3.36
C GLU A 145 14.23 -0.90 2.68
N GLN A 146 14.08 -1.81 1.72
CA GLN A 146 15.20 -2.49 1.04
C GLN A 146 15.12 -2.40 -0.49
N ARG A 147 14.12 -1.69 -1.03
CA ARG A 147 13.79 -1.67 -2.46
C ARG A 147 13.54 -0.25 -2.94
N GLU A 148 13.99 0.05 -4.15
CA GLU A 148 13.75 1.33 -4.82
C GLU A 148 13.38 1.09 -6.29
N LEU A 149 12.50 1.92 -6.83
CA LEU A 149 12.08 1.93 -8.22
C LEU A 149 12.00 3.38 -8.73
N GLY A 150 12.83 3.71 -9.71
CA GLY A 150 12.62 4.84 -10.61
C GLY A 150 11.76 4.41 -11.80
N PHE A 151 10.77 5.22 -12.13
CA PHE A 151 10.00 5.15 -13.38
C PHE A 151 10.25 6.43 -14.16
N LEU A 152 10.69 6.31 -15.41
CA LEU A 152 10.97 7.43 -16.31
C LEU A 152 10.15 7.27 -17.59
N GLN A 153 9.27 8.23 -17.86
CA GLN A 153 8.49 8.35 -19.09
C GLN A 153 9.14 9.39 -20.00
N LYS A 154 9.39 9.01 -21.26
CA LYS A 154 9.99 9.85 -22.30
C LYS A 154 9.08 9.89 -23.54
N PRO A 155 8.73 11.05 -24.10
CA PRO A 155 8.11 11.10 -25.42
C PRO A 155 9.11 10.67 -26.50
N LYS A 156 8.64 9.90 -27.48
CA LYS A 156 9.46 9.23 -28.50
C LYS A 156 10.01 10.18 -29.57
N ASN A 157 9.31 11.29 -29.83
CA ASN A 157 9.57 12.21 -30.93
C ASN A 157 9.74 13.69 -30.49
N ALA A 158 10.03 13.97 -29.22
CA ALA A 158 10.19 15.35 -28.77
C ALA A 158 11.58 15.90 -29.13
N GLU A 159 11.72 16.51 -30.32
CA GLU A 159 12.86 17.40 -30.55
C GLU A 159 12.78 18.60 -29.59
N PRO A 160 13.89 19.04 -28.96
CA PRO A 160 13.86 20.10 -27.95
C PRO A 160 13.40 21.46 -28.50
N GLY A 161 12.11 21.76 -28.36
CA GLY A 161 11.49 23.02 -28.75
C GLY A 161 10.25 22.89 -29.63
N ASP A 162 9.96 21.70 -30.14
CA ASP A 162 8.73 21.49 -30.92
C ASP A 162 7.48 21.65 -30.06
N SER A 163 6.58 22.52 -30.51
CA SER A 163 5.26 22.65 -29.92
C SER A 163 4.42 21.44 -30.31
N VAL A 164 4.43 20.41 -29.46
CA VAL A 164 3.56 19.23 -29.60
C VAL A 164 2.12 19.69 -29.84
N ASN A 165 1.53 19.28 -30.96
CA ASN A 165 0.14 19.57 -31.27
C ASN A 165 -0.73 18.93 -30.19
N PRO A 166 -1.59 19.66 -29.46
CA PRO A 166 -2.36 19.13 -28.33
C PRO A 166 -3.53 18.21 -28.73
N GLU A 167 -3.48 17.60 -29.93
CA GLU A 167 -4.27 16.41 -30.24
C GLU A 167 -3.69 15.25 -29.44
N THR A 168 -4.17 15.13 -28.19
CA THR A 168 -3.67 14.23 -27.15
C THR A 168 -3.40 12.83 -27.72
N PRO A 169 -2.12 12.39 -27.83
CA PRO A 169 -1.85 11.04 -28.29
C PRO A 169 -2.50 10.06 -27.31
N GLU A 170 -3.36 9.19 -27.86
CA GLU A 170 -4.08 8.19 -27.07
C GLU A 170 -3.06 7.24 -26.44
N ALA A 171 -2.79 7.45 -25.15
CA ALA A 171 -1.87 6.62 -24.40
C ALA A 171 -2.43 5.20 -24.28
N THR A 172 -1.93 4.34 -25.15
CA THR A 172 -2.31 2.94 -25.22
C THR A 172 -1.68 2.22 -24.03
N LYS A 173 -2.49 1.45 -23.29
CA LYS A 173 -2.04 0.69 -22.14
C LYS A 173 -0.79 -0.13 -22.49
N ILE A 174 0.25 -0.01 -21.67
CA ILE A 174 1.45 -0.85 -21.82
C ILE A 174 1.03 -2.29 -21.54
N GLN A 175 1.21 -3.15 -22.54
CA GLN A 175 1.01 -4.58 -22.42
C GLN A 175 2.11 -5.29 -23.19
N GLY A 176 2.85 -6.17 -22.53
CA GLY A 176 3.70 -7.15 -23.21
C GLY A 176 5.17 -7.14 -22.83
N ILE A 177 5.96 -7.78 -23.69
CA ILE A 177 7.37 -8.11 -23.45
C ILE A 177 8.20 -6.80 -23.45
N PRO A 178 9.11 -6.59 -22.48
CA PRO A 178 10.04 -5.48 -22.51
C PRO A 178 10.84 -5.38 -23.82
N ALA A 179 11.11 -4.15 -24.26
CA ALA A 179 11.97 -3.87 -25.40
C ALA A 179 13.44 -4.24 -25.09
N SER A 180 13.90 -3.97 -23.87
CA SER A 180 15.18 -4.47 -23.36
C SER A 180 15.14 -4.76 -21.86
N VAL A 181 16.05 -5.64 -21.42
CA VAL A 181 16.31 -5.94 -20.00
C VAL A 181 17.83 -5.92 -19.81
N HIS A 182 18.31 -5.11 -18.87
CA HIS A 182 19.69 -5.07 -18.44
C HIS A 182 19.76 -5.32 -16.93
N GLN A 183 20.61 -6.24 -16.50
CA GLN A 183 20.83 -6.56 -15.10
C GLN A 183 22.29 -6.32 -14.73
N ALA A 184 22.53 -5.57 -13.64
CA ALA A 184 23.86 -5.31 -13.11
C ALA A 184 23.82 -5.39 -11.58
N GLU A 185 24.53 -6.37 -11.01
CA GLU A 185 24.52 -6.65 -9.57
C GLU A 185 23.08 -6.83 -9.04
N ASN A 186 22.62 -5.94 -8.16
CA ASN A 186 21.28 -5.92 -7.56
C ASN A 186 20.29 -4.97 -8.26
N GLU A 187 20.71 -4.38 -9.38
CA GLU A 187 19.96 -3.39 -10.15
C GLU A 187 19.43 -4.00 -11.46
N LEU A 188 18.16 -3.72 -11.76
CA LEU A 188 17.49 -4.08 -13.00
C LEU A 188 17.01 -2.81 -13.70
N LEU A 189 17.38 -2.68 -14.98
CA LEU A 189 16.86 -1.69 -15.92
C LEU A 189 16.01 -2.42 -16.96
N VAL A 190 14.77 -2.01 -17.13
CA VAL A 190 13.82 -2.62 -18.06
C VAL A 190 13.16 -1.51 -18.88
N THR A 191 13.07 -1.67 -20.20
CA THR A 191 12.54 -0.64 -21.10
C THR A 191 11.31 -1.13 -21.86
N TRP A 192 10.40 -0.21 -22.19
CA TRP A 192 9.24 -0.45 -23.06
C TRP A 192 9.04 0.72 -24.02
N GLU A 193 8.36 0.44 -25.12
CA GLU A 193 7.77 1.45 -25.99
C GLU A 193 6.27 1.17 -26.11
N SER A 194 5.43 2.21 -26.00
CA SER A 194 3.99 2.14 -26.32
C SER A 194 3.58 3.43 -27.01
N GLY A 195 3.09 3.32 -28.25
CA GLY A 195 2.72 4.46 -29.08
C GLY A 195 3.87 5.46 -29.25
N GLU A 196 3.63 6.69 -28.82
CA GLU A 196 4.57 7.82 -28.88
C GLU A 196 5.39 8.01 -27.59
N ALA A 197 5.44 7.03 -26.68
CA ALA A 197 6.21 7.12 -25.45
C ALA A 197 7.11 5.90 -25.23
N GLY A 198 8.34 6.17 -24.80
CA GLY A 198 9.27 5.22 -24.20
C GLY A 198 9.18 5.27 -22.68
N TYR A 199 9.45 4.14 -22.04
CA TYR A 199 9.39 3.98 -20.59
C TYR A 199 10.61 3.21 -20.10
N GLU A 200 11.22 3.68 -19.02
CA GLU A 200 12.36 3.04 -18.38
C GLU A 200 12.02 2.80 -16.90
N LEU A 201 12.13 1.55 -16.45
CA LEU A 201 12.08 1.17 -15.05
C LEU A 201 13.48 0.80 -14.59
N GLN A 202 13.99 1.51 -13.60
CA GLN A 202 15.28 1.22 -12.96
C GLN A 202 15.02 0.93 -11.49
N GLY A 203 15.44 -0.21 -10.97
CA GLY A 203 15.23 -0.47 -9.55
C GLY A 203 16.15 -1.51 -8.93
N THR A 204 16.28 -1.38 -7.61
CA THR A 204 17.19 -2.15 -6.77
C THR A 204 16.38 -3.11 -5.90
N GLY A 205 16.77 -4.39 -5.87
CA GLY A 205 16.09 -5.41 -5.06
C GLY A 205 14.70 -5.82 -5.58
N ILE A 206 14.34 -5.45 -6.82
CA ILE A 206 13.06 -5.78 -7.46
C ILE A 206 13.32 -6.85 -8.52
N THR A 207 12.53 -7.92 -8.55
CA THR A 207 12.67 -8.97 -9.57
C THR A 207 12.14 -8.52 -10.93
N LEU A 208 12.62 -9.15 -12.03
CA LEU A 208 12.10 -8.88 -13.37
C LEU A 208 10.57 -9.05 -13.46
N ALA A 209 10.01 -10.05 -12.78
CA ALA A 209 8.56 -10.24 -12.69
C ALA A 209 7.86 -9.05 -12.01
N GLY A 210 8.46 -8.47 -10.97
CA GLY A 210 7.96 -7.25 -10.32
C GLY A 210 8.02 -6.03 -11.25
N MET A 211 9.09 -5.90 -12.05
CA MET A 211 9.19 -4.85 -13.07
C MET A 211 8.11 -4.97 -14.15
N VAL A 212 7.89 -6.18 -14.67
CA VAL A 212 6.85 -6.45 -15.68
C VAL A 212 5.45 -6.19 -15.11
N MET A 213 5.18 -6.64 -13.87
CA MET A 213 3.92 -6.35 -13.20
C MET A 213 3.68 -4.85 -12.98
N PHE A 214 4.72 -4.06 -12.67
CA PHE A 214 4.60 -2.61 -12.60
C PHE A 214 4.29 -2.02 -13.98
N GLY A 215 5.04 -2.42 -15.02
CA GLY A 215 4.85 -1.98 -16.40
C GLY A 215 3.44 -2.26 -16.94
N ASP A 216 2.96 -3.48 -16.83
CA ASP A 216 1.59 -3.89 -17.23
C ASP A 216 0.48 -3.22 -16.38
N SER A 217 0.83 -2.63 -15.23
CA SER A 217 -0.08 -1.86 -14.39
C SER A 217 -0.15 -0.37 -14.76
N LEU A 218 0.76 0.13 -15.59
CA LEU A 218 0.77 1.54 -15.98
C LEU A 218 -0.51 1.87 -16.78
N LEU A 219 -1.30 2.80 -16.23
CA LEU A 219 -2.51 3.32 -16.83
C LEU A 219 -2.30 4.79 -17.19
N PRO A 220 -2.92 5.29 -18.27
CA PRO A 220 -2.99 6.72 -18.49
C PRO A 220 -3.80 7.36 -17.37
N LEU A 221 -3.18 8.27 -16.63
CA LEU A 221 -3.90 9.28 -15.89
C LEU A 221 -4.53 10.18 -16.96
N ALA A 222 -5.81 9.94 -17.23
CA ALA A 222 -6.58 10.82 -18.08
C ALA A 222 -6.37 12.25 -17.54
N PRO A 223 -5.97 13.22 -18.39
CA PRO A 223 -6.05 14.62 -17.99
C PRO A 223 -7.48 14.83 -17.51
N ALA A 224 -7.64 15.43 -16.32
CA ALA A 224 -8.93 15.48 -15.65
C ALA A 224 -9.96 16.07 -16.62
N LEU A 225 -10.81 15.21 -17.19
CA LEU A 225 -11.88 15.63 -18.09
C LEU A 225 -12.81 16.45 -17.21
N ALA A 226 -12.63 17.78 -17.26
CA ALA A 226 -13.33 18.76 -16.44
C ALA A 226 -14.84 18.86 -16.77
N GLU A 227 -15.36 17.87 -17.47
CA GLU A 227 -16.69 17.81 -18.02
C GLU A 227 -17.57 16.85 -17.22
N THR A 228 -18.32 17.47 -16.30
CA THR A 228 -19.69 17.06 -15.92
C THR A 228 -19.89 15.85 -14.98
N ARG A 229 -18.85 15.26 -14.40
CA ARG A 229 -19.05 14.48 -13.15
C ARG A 229 -19.06 15.42 -11.95
N PRO A 230 -19.97 15.25 -10.97
CA PRO A 230 -19.84 15.92 -9.69
C PRO A 230 -18.57 15.40 -9.02
N THR A 231 -17.49 16.16 -9.07
CA THR A 231 -16.31 15.88 -8.26
C THR A 231 -16.66 16.15 -6.81
N LEU A 232 -16.45 15.16 -5.94
CA LEU A 232 -16.20 15.48 -4.53
C LEU A 232 -14.91 16.30 -4.50
N ASP A 233 -14.85 17.33 -3.65
CA ASP A 233 -13.66 18.17 -3.52
C ASP A 233 -12.45 17.29 -3.19
N GLU A 234 -11.28 17.59 -3.76
CA GLU A 234 -10.11 16.73 -3.64
C GLU A 234 -9.72 16.51 -2.16
N GLY A 235 -9.62 15.25 -1.74
CA GLY A 235 -9.41 14.90 -0.34
C GLY A 235 -10.67 14.87 0.52
N THR A 236 -11.87 14.91 -0.07
CA THR A 236 -13.15 14.73 0.67
C THR A 236 -13.11 13.47 1.52
N GLU A 237 -13.48 13.62 2.79
CA GLU A 237 -13.57 12.53 3.74
C GLU A 237 -14.90 11.79 3.57
N LEU A 238 -14.81 10.50 3.21
CA LEU A 238 -15.94 9.64 2.99
C LEU A 238 -16.46 9.08 4.32
N PRO A 239 -17.78 9.20 4.60
CA PRO A 239 -18.35 8.62 5.81
C PRO A 239 -18.32 7.09 5.73
N PHE A 240 -17.82 6.47 6.80
CA PHE A 240 -17.81 5.02 6.94
C PHE A 240 -18.52 4.57 8.22
N LYS A 241 -19.16 3.41 8.17
CA LYS A 241 -19.75 2.77 9.34
C LYS A 241 -18.82 1.69 9.88
N GLN A 242 -18.43 1.78 11.15
CA GLN A 242 -17.79 0.67 11.85
C GLN A 242 -18.76 -0.51 11.97
N ILE A 243 -18.34 -1.68 11.50
CA ILE A 243 -19.15 -2.91 11.53
C ILE A 243 -18.70 -3.81 12.69
N ILE A 244 -17.39 -4.03 12.82
CA ILE A 244 -16.79 -4.87 13.87
C ILE A 244 -15.45 -4.27 14.28
N THR A 245 -15.17 -4.24 15.57
CA THR A 245 -13.81 -4.15 16.12
C THR A 245 -13.61 -5.37 17.00
N THR A 246 -12.52 -6.12 16.79
CA THR A 246 -12.21 -7.34 17.57
C THR A 246 -10.71 -7.44 17.84
N TRP A 247 -10.34 -8.08 18.95
CA TRP A 247 -8.96 -8.40 19.27
C TRP A 247 -8.54 -9.79 18.77
N ASN A 248 -9.46 -10.55 18.17
CA ASN A 248 -9.17 -11.87 17.62
C ASN A 248 -10.14 -12.22 16.48
N VAL A 249 -9.61 -12.83 15.43
CA VAL A 249 -10.39 -13.38 14.31
C VAL A 249 -10.09 -14.87 14.26
N GLU A 250 -11.11 -15.70 14.46
CA GLU A 250 -10.85 -17.07 14.95
C GLU A 250 -10.08 -17.95 13.96
N LYS A 251 -10.29 -17.78 12.65
CA LYS A 251 -9.62 -18.56 11.60
C LYS A 251 -8.61 -17.76 10.77
N PHE A 252 -8.99 -16.58 10.27
CA PHE A 252 -8.10 -15.72 9.52
C PHE A 252 -7.18 -14.93 10.48
N ARG A 253 -6.01 -15.51 10.76
CA ARG A 253 -4.98 -15.00 11.68
C ARG A 253 -3.75 -14.55 10.88
N PRO A 254 -3.77 -13.36 10.27
CA PRO A 254 -2.61 -12.85 9.55
C PRO A 254 -1.48 -12.58 10.55
N GLN A 255 -0.30 -13.11 10.27
CA GLN A 255 0.88 -12.95 11.11
C GLN A 255 1.44 -11.53 11.05
N ALA A 256 1.43 -10.93 9.87
CA ALA A 256 1.82 -9.55 9.63
C ALA A 256 0.60 -8.64 9.46
N LYS A 257 0.84 -7.32 9.46
CA LYS A 257 -0.15 -6.32 9.07
C LYS A 257 -0.77 -6.72 7.71
N THR A 258 -2.08 -6.56 7.56
CA THR A 258 -2.82 -7.02 6.36
C THR A 258 -4.05 -6.14 6.15
N ALA A 259 -4.39 -5.90 4.89
CA ALA A 259 -5.66 -5.27 4.49
C ALA A 259 -6.46 -6.23 3.59
N LEU A 260 -7.79 -6.17 3.71
CA LEU A 260 -8.78 -6.88 2.89
C LEU A 260 -9.77 -5.88 2.29
N LEU A 261 -10.15 -6.14 1.04
CA LEU A 261 -11.19 -5.38 0.34
C LEU A 261 -12.25 -6.32 -0.19
N PHE A 262 -13.53 -6.05 0.12
CA PHE A 262 -14.67 -6.81 -0.38
C PHE A 262 -15.62 -5.88 -1.15
N THR A 263 -15.87 -6.20 -2.41
CA THR A 263 -16.90 -5.56 -3.22
C THR A 263 -18.26 -6.16 -2.85
N GLY A 264 -19.08 -5.36 -2.17
CA GLY A 264 -20.44 -5.72 -1.78
C GLY A 264 -20.59 -6.58 -0.52
N LYS A 265 -21.83 -6.64 -0.02
CA LYS A 265 -22.18 -7.21 1.28
C LYS A 265 -22.17 -8.74 1.31
N LYS A 266 -22.41 -9.41 0.17
CA LYS A 266 -22.44 -10.88 0.07
C LYS A 266 -21.07 -11.54 0.22
N SER A 267 -20.03 -10.96 -0.38
CA SER A 267 -18.64 -11.42 -0.26
C SER A 267 -18.16 -11.23 1.18
N PHE A 268 -18.39 -10.06 1.78
CA PHE A 268 -18.11 -9.80 3.20
C PHE A 268 -18.85 -10.76 4.15
N GLN A 269 -20.17 -10.95 3.98
CA GLN A 269 -20.94 -11.91 4.80
C GLN A 269 -20.38 -13.33 4.73
N SER A 270 -19.90 -13.77 3.58
CA SER A 270 -19.34 -15.10 3.38
C SER A 270 -18.04 -15.27 4.18
N PHE A 271 -17.12 -14.31 4.07
CA PHE A 271 -15.91 -14.24 4.89
C PHE A 271 -16.23 -14.16 6.39
N ALA A 272 -17.18 -13.31 6.78
CA ALA A 272 -17.54 -13.09 8.17
C ALA A 272 -18.16 -14.34 8.81
N ARG A 273 -19.03 -15.07 8.11
CA ARG A 273 -19.53 -16.39 8.55
C ARG A 273 -18.40 -17.42 8.66
N ALA A 274 -17.51 -17.49 7.68
CA ALA A 274 -16.37 -18.41 7.73
C ALA A 274 -15.49 -18.17 8.96
N ASN A 275 -15.34 -16.91 9.37
CA ASN A 275 -14.54 -16.45 10.51
C ASN A 275 -15.31 -16.25 11.82
N ARG A 276 -16.61 -16.64 11.88
CA ARG A 276 -17.49 -16.49 13.05
C ARG A 276 -17.58 -15.04 13.60
N LEU A 277 -17.49 -14.07 12.70
CA LEU A 277 -17.62 -12.66 13.01
C LEU A 277 -19.11 -12.27 13.18
N PRO A 278 -19.46 -11.38 14.13
CA PRO A 278 -20.84 -10.97 14.36
C PRO A 278 -21.39 -10.14 13.18
N LEU A 279 -22.63 -10.40 12.78
CA LEU A 279 -23.25 -9.79 11.58
C LEU A 279 -24.33 -8.76 11.90
N GLU A 280 -24.62 -8.50 13.19
CA GLU A 280 -25.70 -7.61 13.65
C GLU A 280 -25.66 -6.20 13.02
N ASN A 281 -24.46 -5.63 12.88
CA ASN A 281 -24.27 -4.29 12.31
C ASN A 281 -24.46 -4.21 10.79
N LEU A 282 -24.58 -5.35 10.08
CA LEU A 282 -24.78 -5.39 8.62
C LEU A 282 -26.22 -5.13 8.17
N ALA A 283 -27.20 -5.23 9.07
CA ALA A 283 -28.61 -5.07 8.69
C ALA A 283 -28.90 -3.72 8.04
N SER A 284 -28.22 -2.65 8.49
CA SER A 284 -28.39 -1.28 7.98
C SER A 284 -27.42 -0.91 6.86
N VAL A 285 -26.58 -1.83 6.37
CA VAL A 285 -25.58 -1.52 5.33
C VAL A 285 -26.14 -1.91 3.96
N LYS A 286 -25.96 -1.04 2.97
CA LYS A 286 -26.37 -1.30 1.58
C LYS A 286 -25.66 -2.52 1.00
N GLU A 287 -26.27 -3.16 -0.01
CA GLU A 287 -25.72 -4.38 -0.63
C GLU A 287 -24.47 -4.11 -1.48
N ASP A 288 -24.35 -2.90 -2.04
CA ASP A 288 -23.28 -2.38 -2.90
C ASP A 288 -22.17 -1.64 -2.14
N ALA A 289 -22.25 -1.58 -0.80
CA ALA A 289 -21.21 -0.97 0.02
C ALA A 289 -19.84 -1.68 -0.16
N LEU A 290 -18.76 -0.89 -0.11
CA LEU A 290 -17.40 -1.41 -0.10
C LEU A 290 -17.01 -1.74 1.34
N PHE A 291 -16.57 -2.97 1.60
CA PHE A 291 -16.13 -3.38 2.95
C PHE A 291 -14.61 -3.42 3.00
N ILE A 292 -14.07 -2.86 4.06
CA ILE A 292 -12.64 -2.76 4.32
C ILE A 292 -12.34 -3.47 5.63
N GLY A 293 -11.41 -4.42 5.61
CA GLY A 293 -10.88 -5.08 6.80
C GLY A 293 -9.42 -4.74 7.00
N VAL A 294 -9.04 -4.23 8.17
CA VAL A 294 -7.64 -3.92 8.54
C VAL A 294 -7.21 -4.76 9.73
N PHE A 295 -5.98 -5.28 9.68
CA PHE A 295 -5.44 -6.21 10.68
C PHE A 295 -4.04 -5.77 11.12
N ALA A 296 -3.77 -5.78 12.42
CA ALA A 296 -2.49 -5.36 13.01
C ALA A 296 -1.40 -6.46 13.01
N GLY A 297 -1.70 -7.63 12.43
CA GLY A 297 -0.87 -8.83 12.55
C GLY A 297 -1.04 -9.55 13.89
N GLU A 298 -0.14 -10.49 14.16
CA GLU A 298 -0.05 -11.19 15.45
C GLU A 298 0.57 -10.26 16.51
N LYS A 299 -0.04 -10.19 17.70
CA LYS A 299 0.51 -9.46 18.86
C LYS A 299 0.65 -10.42 20.05
N GLY A 300 1.80 -10.39 20.73
CA GLY A 300 2.15 -11.34 21.81
C GLY A 300 1.39 -11.17 23.13
N SER A 301 0.59 -10.12 23.29
CA SER A 301 -0.26 -9.89 24.45
C SER A 301 -1.57 -9.19 24.07
N GLY A 302 -2.51 -9.10 25.02
CA GLY A 302 -3.72 -8.30 24.90
C GLY A 302 -3.49 -6.80 25.10
N GLY A 303 -4.47 -5.98 24.71
CA GLY A 303 -4.43 -4.52 24.88
C GLY A 303 -3.97 -3.74 23.63
N TYR A 304 -3.54 -4.44 22.58
CA TYR A 304 -3.35 -3.83 21.26
C TYR A 304 -4.69 -3.61 20.54
N GLY A 305 -4.77 -2.55 19.74
CA GLY A 305 -5.92 -2.21 18.92
C GLY A 305 -5.52 -1.69 17.54
N ILE A 306 -6.52 -1.58 16.66
CA ILE A 306 -6.40 -1.02 15.32
C ILE A 306 -7.69 -0.29 14.96
N ALA A 307 -7.58 0.87 14.33
CA ALA A 307 -8.72 1.67 13.89
C ALA A 307 -8.44 2.35 12.55
N VAL A 308 -9.39 2.24 11.62
CA VAL A 308 -9.55 3.16 10.49
C VAL A 308 -9.96 4.52 11.06
N LYS A 309 -9.21 5.57 10.72
CA LYS A 309 -9.43 6.93 11.21
C LYS A 309 -10.16 7.79 10.20
N THR A 310 -9.67 7.80 8.96
CA THR A 310 -10.25 8.55 7.85
C THR A 310 -10.21 7.70 6.59
N ILE A 311 -11.17 7.92 5.69
CA ILE A 311 -11.14 7.43 4.32
C ILE A 311 -11.31 8.65 3.45
N ARG A 312 -10.35 8.94 2.57
CA ARG A 312 -10.40 10.13 1.69
C ARG A 312 -10.38 9.72 0.24
N GLU A 313 -11.22 10.35 -0.56
CA GLU A 313 -11.17 10.20 -2.01
C GLU A 313 -10.23 11.24 -2.62
N SER A 314 -9.31 10.78 -3.47
CA SER A 314 -8.61 11.63 -4.41
C SER A 314 -8.44 10.88 -5.73
N ASN A 315 -8.89 11.48 -6.84
CA ASN A 315 -8.67 10.99 -8.20
C ASN A 315 -9.05 9.50 -8.40
N ARG A 316 -10.17 9.08 -7.77
CA ARG A 316 -10.68 7.70 -7.72
C ARG A 316 -9.78 6.68 -7.00
N GLN A 317 -8.70 7.10 -6.35
CA GLN A 317 -8.06 6.33 -5.30
C GLN A 317 -8.69 6.71 -3.96
N TRP A 318 -8.92 5.71 -3.10
CA TRP A 318 -9.32 5.95 -1.71
C TRP A 318 -8.12 5.72 -0.79
N THR A 319 -7.78 6.71 0.02
CA THR A 319 -6.73 6.62 1.03
C THR A 319 -7.35 6.33 2.39
N VAL A 320 -7.06 5.16 2.94
CA VAL A 320 -7.51 4.68 4.26
C VAL A 320 -6.40 4.92 5.28
N SER A 321 -6.60 5.87 6.18
CA SER A 321 -5.68 6.10 7.30
C SER A 321 -5.97 5.14 8.45
N ILE A 322 -4.93 4.48 8.96
CA ILE A 322 -5.00 3.47 10.01
C ILE A 322 -4.13 3.90 11.20
N GLU A 323 -4.68 3.76 12.41
CA GLU A 323 -3.94 3.93 13.66
C GLU A 323 -3.90 2.59 14.41
N GLU A 324 -2.70 2.15 14.79
CA GLU A 324 -2.52 1.09 15.77
C GLU A 324 -2.40 1.69 17.17
N THR A 325 -3.04 1.08 18.16
CA THR A 325 -2.87 1.42 19.57
C THR A 325 -2.15 0.30 20.31
N ALA A 326 -1.18 0.68 21.13
CA ALA A 326 -0.49 -0.24 22.03
C ALA A 326 -1.03 -0.09 23.47
N PRO A 327 -0.95 -1.13 24.31
CA PRO A 327 -1.21 -0.99 25.74
C PRO A 327 -0.17 -0.02 26.36
N PRO A 328 -0.55 0.76 27.40
CA PRO A 328 0.41 1.57 28.17
C PRO A 328 1.58 0.72 28.71
N PRO A 329 2.81 1.27 28.83
CA PRO A 329 3.98 0.52 29.28
C PRO A 329 3.85 -0.08 30.70
N ASP A 330 2.99 0.50 31.53
CA ASP A 330 2.67 0.10 32.91
C ASP A 330 1.37 -0.73 33.01
N ALA A 331 0.69 -1.00 31.91
CA ALA A 331 -0.55 -1.77 31.92
C ALA A 331 -0.31 -3.27 32.16
N VAL A 332 -1.09 -3.85 33.08
CA VAL A 332 -1.15 -5.30 33.27
C VAL A 332 -1.89 -5.91 32.08
N THR A 333 -1.14 -6.50 31.14
CA THR A 333 -1.68 -7.19 29.96
C THR A 333 -1.77 -8.70 30.17
N LEU A 334 -2.70 -9.35 29.49
CA LEU A 334 -2.75 -10.81 29.43
C LEU A 334 -1.75 -11.31 28.39
N ALA A 335 -0.89 -12.27 28.77
CA ALA A 335 0.05 -12.95 27.89
C ALA A 335 -0.67 -13.97 26.99
N VAL A 336 -1.53 -13.46 26.10
CA VAL A 336 -2.33 -14.22 25.14
C VAL A 336 -2.11 -13.61 23.77
N ILE A 337 -1.84 -14.47 22.78
CA ILE A 337 -1.68 -14.05 21.39
C ILE A 337 -3.00 -13.47 20.87
N THR A 338 -2.96 -12.23 20.38
CA THR A 338 -4.12 -11.52 19.81
C THR A 338 -3.90 -11.17 18.33
N HIS A 339 -5.00 -10.96 17.61
CA HIS A 339 -5.02 -10.54 16.21
C HIS A 339 -6.01 -9.38 16.07
N PRO A 340 -5.61 -8.14 16.46
CA PRO A 340 -6.48 -6.98 16.38
C PRO A 340 -6.93 -6.72 14.94
N ALA A 341 -8.24 -6.57 14.75
CA ALA A 341 -8.86 -6.31 13.46
C ALA A 341 -10.04 -5.35 13.59
N GLN A 342 -10.22 -4.51 12.57
CA GLN A 342 -11.42 -3.70 12.40
C GLN A 342 -11.99 -3.87 10.99
N PHE A 343 -13.32 -3.92 10.91
CA PHE A 343 -14.07 -3.94 9.67
C PHE A 343 -14.99 -2.72 9.60
N VAL A 344 -14.90 -1.98 8.50
CA VAL A 344 -15.75 -0.82 8.19
C VAL A 344 -16.45 -1.03 6.85
N ALA A 345 -17.62 -0.41 6.69
CA ALA A 345 -18.33 -0.34 5.42
C ALA A 345 -18.43 1.11 4.97
N VAL A 346 -18.18 1.34 3.68
CA VAL A 346 -18.31 2.65 3.03
C VAL A 346 -19.43 2.55 2.02
N GLU A 347 -20.40 3.45 2.11
CA GLU A 347 -21.41 3.59 1.05
C GLU A 347 -20.78 4.35 -0.11
N VAL A 348 -20.50 3.66 -1.21
CA VAL A 348 -19.88 4.26 -2.39
C VAL A 348 -20.85 5.28 -2.99
N PRO A 349 -20.50 6.58 -3.08
CA PRO A 349 -21.35 7.55 -3.77
C PRO A 349 -21.43 7.19 -5.26
N LYS A 350 -22.60 7.34 -5.88
CA LYS A 350 -22.82 6.91 -7.27
C LYS A 350 -21.88 7.66 -8.23
N GLY A 351 -21.03 6.94 -8.96
CA GLY A 351 -20.04 7.51 -9.87
C GLY A 351 -18.65 7.76 -9.25
N HIS A 352 -18.51 7.49 -7.95
CA HIS A 352 -17.29 7.58 -7.14
C HIS A 352 -16.71 6.20 -6.83
N GLU A 353 -16.88 5.24 -7.74
CA GLU A 353 -16.34 3.90 -7.55
C GLU A 353 -14.80 3.96 -7.65
N PRO A 354 -14.06 3.63 -6.57
CA PRO A 354 -12.61 3.71 -6.58
C PRO A 354 -12.02 2.74 -7.60
N SER A 355 -10.87 3.10 -8.18
CA SER A 355 -10.01 2.19 -8.93
C SER A 355 -9.12 1.37 -8.00
N SER A 356 -8.74 1.94 -6.86
CA SER A 356 -7.83 1.36 -5.88
C SER A 356 -8.05 1.93 -4.49
N VAL A 357 -7.62 1.17 -3.47
CA VAL A 357 -7.65 1.55 -2.06
C VAL A 357 -6.23 1.46 -1.49
N LEU A 358 -5.65 2.61 -1.19
CA LEU A 358 -4.33 2.76 -0.58
C LEU A 358 -4.49 2.81 0.94
N PHE A 359 -3.81 1.93 1.65
CA PHE A 359 -3.82 1.84 3.10
C PHE A 359 -2.54 2.48 3.65
N ILE A 360 -2.66 3.41 4.60
CA ILE A 360 -1.53 4.15 5.17
C ILE A 360 -1.64 4.14 6.70
N GLY A 361 -0.55 3.79 7.39
CA GLY A 361 -0.48 3.84 8.85
C GLY A 361 -0.23 5.24 9.39
N ALA A 362 -0.22 5.36 10.72
CA ALA A 362 -0.12 6.64 11.42
C ALA A 362 1.22 7.38 11.20
N THR A 363 2.28 6.71 10.74
CA THR A 363 3.57 7.37 10.41
C THR A 363 3.72 7.72 8.94
N GLY A 364 2.66 7.50 8.13
CA GLY A 364 2.67 7.72 6.69
C GLY A 364 3.21 6.53 5.89
N GLU A 365 3.45 5.38 6.55
CA GLU A 365 3.92 4.18 5.88
C GLU A 365 2.77 3.48 5.14
N ALA A 366 2.93 3.18 3.85
CA ALA A 366 1.89 2.47 3.12
C ALA A 366 1.89 0.98 3.47
N TRP A 367 0.71 0.46 3.76
CA TRP A 367 0.46 -0.93 4.16
C TRP A 367 0.14 -1.80 2.94
N ALA A 368 -0.76 -1.34 2.08
CA ALA A 368 -1.16 -2.04 0.88
C ALA A 368 -1.77 -1.06 -0.13
N ASN A 369 -1.75 -1.40 -1.41
CA ASN A 369 -2.59 -0.79 -2.42
C ASN A 369 -3.42 -1.89 -3.08
N LEU A 370 -4.73 -1.92 -2.80
CA LEU A 370 -5.62 -2.97 -3.29
C LEU A 370 -6.45 -2.44 -4.48
N PRO A 371 -6.34 -3.03 -5.69
CA PRO A 371 -7.21 -2.67 -6.80
C PRO A 371 -8.66 -3.07 -6.51
N VAL A 372 -9.60 -2.24 -6.94
CA VAL A 372 -11.03 -2.54 -6.84
C VAL A 372 -11.45 -3.23 -8.13
N GLY A 373 -11.55 -4.56 -8.09
CA GLY A 373 -12.01 -5.36 -9.22
C GLY A 373 -13.45 -5.03 -9.63
N LYS A 374 -13.74 -5.22 -10.93
CA LYS A 374 -15.10 -5.26 -11.50
C LYS A 374 -15.46 -6.68 -11.89
#